data_AF-A0A819P137-F1
#
_entry.id   AF-A0A819P137-F1
#
_cell.length_a   1.000
_cell.length_b   1.000
_cell.length_c   1.000
_cell.angle_alpha   90.00
_cell.angle_beta   90.00
_cell.angle_gamma   90.00
#
_symmetry.space_group_name_H-M   'P 1'
#
loop_
_entity.id
_entity.type
_entity.pdbx_description
1 polymer ?
#
loop_
_entity_poly.entity_id
_entity_poly.type
_entity_poly.pdbx_seq_one_letter_code
_entity_poly.pdbx_strand_id
1 'polypeptide(L)'
;MAAALETTVQNNIEIKERALNELLPVSMIYKEEVSIVSRNPTTLAVLPTSQEIYPSVAKARQKKTPSLPQSCLFDLPDHFKTTIDGNRFILCDESLARRERILVFASDRQLDLLFASPIIYMDGTFAKSSPHFTQYILYMQFFLIYVNAIFLFSS
;
A
#
# COMPACT_ATOMS: atom_id res chain seq x y z
N MET A 1 -35.99 -11.53 16.49
CA MET A 1 -34.74 -12.31 16.34
C MET A 1 -34.30 -12.43 14.88
N ALA A 2 -35.19 -12.72 13.93
CA ALA A 2 -34.86 -12.84 12.50
C ALA A 2 -34.25 -11.56 11.87
N ALA A 3 -34.85 -10.39 12.09
CA ALA A 3 -34.38 -9.12 11.50
C ALA A 3 -32.96 -8.69 11.93
N ALA A 4 -32.58 -8.97 13.18
CA ALA A 4 -31.24 -8.67 13.68
C ALA A 4 -30.18 -9.59 13.04
N LEU A 5 -30.54 -10.85 12.78
CA LEU A 5 -29.67 -11.82 12.11
C LEU A 5 -29.45 -11.45 10.64
N GLU A 6 -30.52 -11.04 9.94
CA GLU A 6 -30.46 -10.59 8.54
C GLU A 6 -29.57 -9.34 8.39
N THR A 7 -29.72 -8.37 9.29
CA THR A 7 -28.88 -7.15 9.29
C THR A 7 -27.40 -7.48 9.55
N THR A 8 -27.13 -8.45 10.42
CA THR A 8 -25.77 -8.91 10.73
C THR A 8 -25.09 -9.61 9.56
N VAL A 9 -25.83 -10.47 8.87
CA VAL A 9 -25.35 -11.17 7.67
C VAL A 9 -25.06 -10.15 6.57
N GLN A 10 -25.95 -9.15 6.40
CA GLN A 10 -25.78 -8.11 5.39
C GLN A 10 -24.52 -7.26 5.63
N ASN A 11 -24.32 -6.74 6.85
CA ASN A 11 -23.14 -5.92 7.18
C ASN A 11 -21.82 -6.70 7.02
N ASN A 12 -21.84 -8.00 7.33
CA ASN A 12 -20.69 -8.88 7.10
C ASN A 12 -20.35 -9.06 5.63
N ILE A 13 -21.37 -9.19 4.78
CA ILE A 13 -21.18 -9.31 3.33
C ILE A 13 -20.61 -7.99 2.81
N GLU A 14 -21.11 -6.85 3.27
CA GLU A 14 -20.67 -5.53 2.84
C GLU A 14 -19.22 -5.23 3.22
N ILE A 15 -18.81 -5.47 4.48
CA ILE A 15 -17.41 -5.31 4.91
C ILE A 15 -16.49 -6.22 4.08
N LYS A 16 -16.92 -7.46 3.80
CA LYS A 16 -16.12 -8.42 3.01
C LYS A 16 -16.01 -7.99 1.55
N GLU A 17 -17.09 -7.54 0.93
CA GLU A 17 -17.11 -7.04 -0.45
C GLU A 17 -16.23 -5.80 -0.60
N ARG A 18 -16.43 -4.79 0.25
CA ARG A 18 -15.58 -3.60 0.29
C ARG A 18 -14.12 -3.98 0.47
N ALA A 19 -13.83 -4.83 1.46
CA ALA A 19 -12.46 -5.26 1.68
C ALA A 19 -11.88 -6.14 0.57
N LEU A 20 -12.69 -6.73 -0.31
CA LEU A 20 -12.22 -7.50 -1.47
C LEU A 20 -11.95 -6.66 -2.71
N ASN A 21 -12.54 -5.48 -2.79
CA ASN A 21 -12.51 -4.63 -3.98
C ASN A 21 -11.71 -3.33 -3.75
N GLU A 22 -11.60 -2.88 -2.50
CA GLU A 22 -10.84 -1.69 -2.13
C GLU A 22 -9.37 -2.02 -1.79
N LEU A 23 -8.48 -1.11 -2.16
CA LEU A 23 -7.05 -1.16 -1.81
C LEU A 23 -6.77 -0.76 -0.34
N LEU A 24 -7.78 -0.26 0.37
CA LEU A 24 -7.64 0.19 1.75
C LEU A 24 -7.33 -0.98 2.70
N PRO A 25 -6.58 -0.75 3.80
CA PRO A 25 -6.42 -1.74 4.86
C PRO A 25 -7.77 -2.16 5.44
N VAL A 26 -7.93 -3.46 5.72
CA VAL A 26 -9.18 -4.02 6.31
C VAL A 26 -9.57 -3.31 7.61
N SER A 27 -8.57 -2.89 8.39
CA SER A 27 -8.77 -2.14 9.63
C SER A 27 -9.39 -0.75 9.41
N MET A 28 -9.07 -0.08 8.30
CA MET A 28 -9.68 1.21 7.95
C MET A 28 -11.13 1.02 7.49
N ILE A 29 -11.37 0.06 6.59
CA ILE A 29 -12.72 -0.28 6.11
C ILE A 29 -13.62 -0.64 7.30
N TYR A 30 -13.12 -1.47 8.22
CA TYR A 30 -13.86 -1.83 9.43
C TYR A 30 -14.19 -0.61 10.31
N LYS A 31 -13.24 0.30 10.52
CA LYS A 31 -13.47 1.52 11.31
C LYS A 31 -14.52 2.43 10.67
N GLU A 32 -14.48 2.60 9.35
CA GLU A 32 -15.48 3.37 8.61
C GLU A 32 -16.86 2.74 8.77
N GLU A 33 -16.98 1.44 8.57
CA GLU A 33 -18.26 0.73 8.71
C GLU A 33 -18.82 0.80 10.15
N VAL A 34 -17.96 0.60 11.15
CA VAL A 34 -18.33 0.81 12.56
C VAL A 34 -18.82 2.25 12.78
N SER A 35 -18.19 3.25 12.17
CA SER A 35 -18.61 4.65 12.32
C SER A 35 -20.00 4.92 11.73
N ILE A 36 -20.35 4.27 10.61
CA ILE A 36 -21.66 4.37 9.96
C ILE A 36 -22.72 3.70 10.83
N VAL A 37 -22.43 2.48 11.29
CA VAL A 37 -23.35 1.64 12.07
C VAL A 37 -23.51 2.13 13.52
N SER A 38 -22.55 2.90 14.05
CA SER A 38 -22.58 3.47 15.41
C SER A 38 -23.82 4.33 15.70
N ARG A 39 -24.47 4.86 14.65
CA ARG A 39 -25.70 5.64 14.75
C ARG A 39 -26.90 4.82 15.22
N ASN A 40 -26.82 3.49 15.17
CA ASN A 40 -27.85 2.58 15.64
C ASN A 40 -27.24 1.56 16.63
N PRO A 41 -27.57 1.66 17.94
CA PRO A 41 -26.95 0.83 18.98
C PRO A 41 -27.33 -0.65 18.84
N THR A 42 -28.51 -0.95 18.29
CA THR A 42 -28.98 -2.32 18.07
C THR A 42 -28.16 -3.02 17.01
N THR A 43 -27.74 -2.30 15.96
CA THR A 43 -26.89 -2.88 14.89
C THR A 43 -25.42 -2.94 15.28
N LEU A 44 -24.96 -2.00 16.12
CA LEU A 44 -23.60 -2.01 16.64
C LEU A 44 -23.33 -3.22 17.55
N ALA A 45 -24.30 -3.60 18.37
CA ALA A 45 -24.17 -4.73 19.31
C ALA A 45 -24.05 -6.10 18.62
N VAL A 46 -24.47 -6.20 17.35
CA VAL A 46 -24.45 -7.45 16.58
C VAL A 46 -23.38 -7.43 15.48
N LEU A 47 -22.63 -6.33 15.35
CA LEU A 47 -21.51 -6.24 14.42
C LEU A 47 -20.37 -7.17 14.90
N PRO A 48 -19.80 -8.01 14.01
CA PRO A 48 -18.65 -8.81 14.38
C PRO A 48 -17.45 -7.95 14.70
N THR A 49 -16.56 -8.50 15.51
CA THR A 49 -15.30 -7.86 15.86
C THR A 49 -14.34 -7.86 14.67
N SER A 50 -13.41 -6.90 14.64
CA SER A 50 -12.38 -6.85 13.60
C SER A 50 -11.55 -8.13 13.52
N GLN A 51 -11.36 -8.83 14.64
CA GLN A 51 -10.59 -10.09 14.72
C GLN A 51 -11.30 -11.25 14.02
N GLU A 52 -12.64 -11.27 13.98
CA GLU A 52 -13.41 -12.31 13.31
C GLU A 52 -13.44 -12.12 11.78
N ILE A 53 -13.43 -10.87 11.34
CA ILE A 53 -13.49 -10.52 9.91
C ILE A 53 -12.12 -10.69 9.24
N TYR A 54 -11.04 -10.33 9.94
CA TYR A 54 -9.69 -10.24 9.38
C TYR A 54 -9.21 -11.52 8.68
N PRO A 55 -9.31 -12.73 9.27
CA PRO A 55 -8.79 -13.96 8.63
C PRO A 55 -9.52 -14.30 7.33
N SER A 56 -10.84 -14.14 7.30
CA SER A 56 -11.66 -14.40 6.11
C SER A 56 -11.28 -13.47 4.97
N VAL A 57 -11.13 -12.18 5.26
CA VAL A 57 -10.77 -11.16 4.26
C VAL A 57 -9.32 -11.31 3.80
N ALA A 58 -8.39 -11.55 4.73
CA ALA A 58 -6.99 -11.76 4.40
C ALA A 58 -6.80 -12.96 3.46
N LYS A 59 -7.47 -14.09 3.75
CA LYS A 59 -7.46 -15.28 2.88
C LYS A 59 -8.03 -15.01 1.49
N ALA A 60 -9.11 -14.22 1.42
CA ALA A 60 -9.74 -13.88 0.16
C ALA A 60 -8.86 -12.91 -0.68
N ARG A 61 -8.22 -11.91 -0.04
CA ARG A 61 -7.22 -11.05 -0.67
C ARG A 61 -6.02 -11.84 -1.16
N GLN A 62 -5.51 -12.78 -0.36
CA GLN A 62 -4.37 -13.63 -0.73
C GLN A 62 -4.63 -14.40 -2.03
N LYS A 63 -5.86 -14.88 -2.28
CA LYS A 63 -6.22 -15.55 -3.53
C LYS A 63 -6.18 -14.64 -4.76
N LYS A 64 -6.46 -13.34 -4.59
CA LYS A 64 -6.41 -12.33 -5.67
C LYS A 64 -5.03 -11.70 -5.82
N THR A 65 -4.20 -11.76 -4.77
CA THR A 65 -2.88 -11.14 -4.75
C THR A 65 -1.94 -11.96 -5.63
N PRO A 66 -1.28 -11.36 -6.63
CA PRO A 66 -0.30 -12.09 -7.43
C PRO A 66 0.82 -12.63 -6.54
N SER A 67 1.34 -13.80 -6.90
CA SER A 67 2.52 -14.35 -6.23
C SER A 67 3.67 -13.35 -6.34
N LEU A 68 4.38 -13.15 -5.22
CA LEU A 68 5.63 -12.38 -5.25
C LEU A 68 6.60 -13.02 -6.25
N PRO A 69 7.44 -12.20 -6.91
CA PRO A 69 8.49 -12.72 -7.80
C PRO A 69 9.44 -13.65 -7.02
N GLN A 70 10.20 -14.49 -7.73
CA GLN A 70 11.17 -15.38 -7.08
C GLN A 70 12.52 -14.69 -6.80
N SER A 71 12.79 -13.54 -7.43
CA SER A 71 14.03 -12.79 -7.28
C SER A 71 13.83 -11.28 -7.53
N CYS A 72 14.85 -10.47 -7.23
CA CYS A 72 14.87 -9.04 -7.57
C CYS A 72 15.11 -8.76 -9.07
N LEU A 73 15.42 -9.78 -9.86
CA LEU A 73 15.74 -9.70 -11.30
C LEU A 73 14.50 -9.86 -12.18
N PHE A 74 13.42 -9.15 -11.84
CA PHE A 74 12.19 -9.13 -12.65
C PHE A 74 12.20 -7.99 -13.65
N ASP A 75 11.59 -8.19 -14.80
CA ASP A 75 11.37 -7.09 -15.75
C ASP A 75 10.35 -6.11 -15.17
N LEU A 76 10.72 -4.83 -15.12
CA LEU A 76 9.79 -3.82 -14.67
C LEU A 76 8.87 -3.41 -15.83
N PRO A 77 7.54 -3.48 -15.65
CA PRO A 77 6.58 -3.04 -16.67
C PRO A 77 6.73 -1.57 -17.04
N ASP A 78 6.51 -1.24 -18.32
CA ASP A 78 6.72 0.12 -18.85
C ASP A 78 5.84 1.18 -18.20
N HIS A 79 4.62 0.81 -17.79
CA HIS A 79 3.70 1.74 -17.11
C HIS A 79 4.17 2.17 -15.71
N PHE A 80 5.19 1.51 -15.14
CA PHE A 80 5.84 1.95 -13.90
C PHE A 80 7.10 2.80 -14.15
N LYS A 81 7.56 2.88 -15.40
CA LYS A 81 8.76 3.65 -15.78
C LYS A 81 8.46 5.11 -16.04
N THR A 82 7.19 5.46 -16.23
CA THR A 82 6.73 6.81 -16.54
C THR A 82 5.69 7.29 -15.54
N THR A 83 5.68 8.60 -15.31
CA THR A 83 4.60 9.31 -14.60
C THR A 83 3.33 9.33 -15.44
N ILE A 84 2.20 9.68 -14.81
CA ILE A 84 0.91 9.87 -15.50
C ILE A 84 1.03 10.92 -16.63
N ASP A 85 1.87 11.93 -16.44
CA ASP A 85 2.14 12.99 -17.40
C ASP A 85 3.14 12.58 -18.50
N GLY A 86 3.55 11.31 -18.56
CA GLY A 86 4.47 10.77 -19.57
C GLY A 86 5.95 11.04 -19.31
N ASN A 87 6.31 11.75 -18.23
CA ASN A 87 7.70 11.99 -17.88
C ASN A 87 8.38 10.73 -17.34
N ARG A 88 9.70 10.62 -17.52
CA ARG A 88 10.51 9.56 -16.90
C ARG A 88 10.34 9.56 -15.38
N PHE A 89 10.15 8.38 -14.81
CA PHE A 89 10.01 8.18 -13.37
C PHE A 89 11.05 7.21 -12.80
N ILE A 90 11.84 6.53 -13.64
CA ILE A 90 12.94 5.69 -13.20
C ILE A 90 14.26 6.27 -13.65
N LEU A 91 15.11 6.52 -12.67
CA LEU A 91 16.42 7.14 -12.86
C LEU A 91 17.53 6.12 -12.87
N CYS A 92 17.39 5.08 -12.06
CA CYS A 92 18.37 4.02 -11.93
C CYS A 92 17.64 2.67 -11.83
N ASP A 93 18.10 1.72 -12.64
CA ASP A 93 17.74 0.32 -12.60
C ASP A 93 19.01 -0.48 -12.91
N GLU A 94 19.80 -0.71 -11.86
CA GLU A 94 21.13 -1.30 -11.97
C GLU A 94 21.23 -2.61 -11.22
N SER A 95 21.72 -3.65 -11.89
CA SER A 95 22.07 -4.92 -11.28
C SER A 95 23.55 -4.90 -10.91
N LEU A 96 23.87 -4.85 -9.62
CA LEU A 96 25.24 -4.75 -9.12
C LEU A 96 25.97 -6.11 -9.10
N ALA A 97 25.25 -7.18 -8.75
CA ALA A 97 25.77 -8.54 -8.66
C ALA A 97 24.64 -9.58 -8.85
N ARG A 98 24.98 -10.88 -8.75
CA ARG A 98 23.97 -11.95 -8.73
C ARG A 98 23.07 -11.79 -7.50
N ARG A 99 21.86 -11.24 -7.70
CA ARG A 99 20.80 -10.96 -6.69
C ARG A 99 20.85 -9.58 -6.02
N GLU A 100 21.70 -8.69 -6.51
CA GLU A 100 21.74 -7.29 -6.04
C GLU A 100 21.24 -6.35 -7.13
N ARG A 101 20.20 -5.57 -6.83
CA ARG A 101 19.60 -4.60 -7.73
C ARG A 101 19.26 -3.32 -6.98
N ILE A 102 19.60 -2.18 -7.58
CA ILE A 102 19.19 -0.86 -7.15
C ILE A 102 18.10 -0.36 -8.09
N LEU A 103 16.98 0.06 -7.52
CA LEU A 103 15.94 0.79 -8.24
C LEU A 103 15.76 2.17 -7.61
N VAL A 104 15.80 3.21 -8.45
CA VAL A 104 15.53 4.59 -8.03
C VAL A 104 14.38 5.15 -8.84
N PHE A 105 13.27 5.37 -8.15
CA PHE A 105 12.08 6.00 -8.68
C PHE A 105 12.08 7.48 -8.30
N ALA A 106 12.32 8.34 -9.29
CA ALA A 106 12.05 9.77 -9.20
C ALA A 106 11.99 10.38 -10.61
N SER A 107 11.34 11.52 -10.76
CA SER A 107 11.43 12.34 -11.97
C SER A 107 12.61 13.31 -11.88
N ASP A 108 13.04 13.83 -13.03
CA ASP A 108 14.12 14.83 -13.08
C ASP A 108 13.79 16.06 -12.22
N ARG A 109 12.54 16.53 -12.30
CA ARG A 109 12.05 17.63 -11.45
C ARG A 109 12.16 17.32 -9.95
N GLN A 110 11.91 16.07 -9.55
CA GLN A 110 12.03 15.67 -8.16
C GLN A 110 13.49 15.67 -7.68
N LEU A 111 14.43 15.28 -8.55
CA LEU A 111 15.86 15.40 -8.27
C LEU A 111 16.31 16.85 -8.18
N ASP A 112 15.86 17.72 -9.10
CA ASP A 112 16.19 19.14 -9.07
C ASP A 112 15.72 19.79 -7.77
N LEU A 113 14.50 19.45 -7.35
CA LEU A 113 13.92 19.89 -6.08
C LEU A 113 14.70 19.37 -4.87
N LEU A 114 15.10 18.10 -4.89
CA LEU A 114 15.91 17.49 -3.84
C LEU A 114 17.28 18.17 -3.75
N PHE A 115 17.94 18.39 -4.89
CA PHE A 115 19.25 19.02 -4.99
C PHE A 115 19.23 20.49 -4.54
N ALA A 116 18.18 21.23 -4.91
CA ALA A 116 18.00 22.61 -4.50
C ALA A 116 17.57 22.76 -3.02
N SER A 117 17.17 21.66 -2.36
CA SER A 117 16.65 21.71 -1.00
C SER A 117 17.79 21.88 0.03
N PRO A 118 17.76 22.93 0.88
CA PRO A 118 18.75 23.10 1.94
C PRO A 118 18.57 22.08 3.08
N ILE A 119 17.37 21.50 3.21
CA ILE A 119 17.04 20.52 4.24
C ILE A 119 16.30 19.37 3.55
N ILE A 120 16.76 18.16 3.83
CA ILE A 120 16.17 16.92 3.31
C ILE A 120 15.72 16.10 4.51
N TYR A 121 14.44 15.73 4.53
CA TYR A 121 13.94 14.77 5.50
C TYR A 121 13.92 13.40 4.85
N MET A 122 14.54 12.43 5.51
CA MET A 122 14.52 11.04 5.13
C MET A 122 13.61 10.31 6.10
N ASP A 123 12.53 9.72 5.60
CA ASP A 123 11.70 8.82 6.38
C ASP A 123 11.80 7.42 5.78
N GLY A 124 12.21 6.47 6.62
CA GLY A 124 12.35 5.07 6.28
C GLY A 124 11.37 4.27 7.11
N THR A 125 10.09 4.26 6.73
CA THR A 125 9.05 3.56 7.48
C THR A 125 8.35 2.50 6.65
N PHE A 126 9.11 1.49 6.23
CA PHE A 126 8.53 0.21 5.88
C PHE A 126 8.89 -0.79 6.98
N ALA A 127 7.94 -1.03 7.89
CA ALA A 127 8.09 -2.01 8.97
C ALA A 127 8.40 -3.43 8.46
N LYS A 128 8.12 -3.69 7.16
CA LYS A 128 8.53 -4.88 6.41
C LYS A 128 8.91 -4.46 5.01
N SER A 129 10.11 -4.83 4.57
CA SER A 129 10.53 -4.74 3.19
C SER A 129 10.04 -5.99 2.42
N SER A 130 9.88 -5.89 1.09
CA SER A 130 9.69 -7.07 0.24
C SER A 130 10.86 -8.04 0.45
N PRO A 131 10.66 -9.38 0.35
CA PRO A 131 11.75 -10.35 0.49
C PRO A 131 12.93 -10.13 -0.45
N HIS A 132 12.75 -9.35 -1.52
CA HIS A 132 13.76 -9.10 -2.54
C HIS A 132 14.52 -7.79 -2.37
N PHE A 133 14.09 -6.92 -1.45
CA PHE A 133 14.75 -5.64 -1.20
C PHE A 133 14.92 -5.46 0.31
N THR A 134 16.13 -5.13 0.72
CA THR A 134 16.57 -4.96 2.10
C THR A 134 16.12 -3.60 2.65
N GLN A 135 16.05 -2.58 1.80
CA GLN A 135 15.70 -1.24 2.24
C GLN A 135 14.85 -0.49 1.24
N TYR A 136 13.88 0.25 1.77
CA TYR A 136 13.09 1.25 1.09
C TYR A 136 13.41 2.60 1.73
N ILE A 137 13.84 3.59 0.95
CA ILE A 137 14.07 4.96 1.45
C ILE A 137 13.13 5.90 0.71
N LEU A 138 12.38 6.70 1.46
CA LEU A 138 11.53 7.75 0.94
C LEU A 138 12.11 9.11 1.32
N TYR A 139 12.42 9.91 0.30
CA TYR A 139 12.87 11.29 0.50
C TYR A 139 11.69 12.23 0.41
N MET A 140 11.57 13.12 1.40
CA MET A 140 10.52 14.13 1.48
C MET A 140 11.14 15.52 1.57
N GLN A 141 10.64 16.44 0.72
CA GLN A 141 10.89 17.86 0.86
C GLN A 141 9.70 18.53 1.54
N PHE A 142 9.95 19.43 2.49
CA PHE A 142 8.91 20.18 3.19
C PHE A 142 8.89 21.64 2.73
N PHE A 143 8.20 21.94 1.62
CA PHE A 143 7.70 23.28 1.29
C PHE A 143 6.67 23.20 0.14
N LEU A 144 5.36 23.28 0.45
CA LEU A 144 4.19 23.33 -0.47
C LEU A 144 4.09 22.28 -1.61
N ILE A 145 5.10 21.44 -1.84
CA ILE A 145 5.22 20.46 -2.93
C ILE A 145 5.76 19.16 -2.32
N TYR A 146 4.95 18.10 -2.37
CA TYR A 146 5.37 16.77 -1.95
C TYR A 146 6.20 16.12 -3.06
N VAL A 147 7.44 15.77 -2.75
CA VAL A 147 8.31 14.96 -3.60
C VAL A 147 8.41 13.57 -2.99
N ASN A 148 8.08 12.54 -3.77
CA ASN A 148 8.26 11.15 -3.39
C ASN A 148 9.36 10.56 -4.29
N ALA A 149 10.52 10.27 -3.71
CA ALA A 149 11.54 9.46 -4.37
C ALA A 149 11.72 8.15 -3.60
N ILE A 150 11.55 7.01 -4.29
CA ILE A 150 11.63 5.68 -3.68
C ILE A 150 12.93 5.01 -4.13
N PHE A 151 13.74 4.61 -3.16
CA PHE A 151 14.97 3.87 -3.40
C PHE A 151 14.82 2.47 -2.86
N LEU A 152 15.04 1.47 -3.72
CA LEU A 152 15.01 0.06 -3.35
C LEU A 152 16.42 -0.51 -3.46
N PHE A 153 16.91 -1.07 -2.36
CA PHE A 153 18.21 -1.73 -2.30
C PHE A 153 18.01 -3.20 -1.98
N SER A 154 18.66 -4.10 -2.71
CA SER A 154 18.77 -5.52 -2.31
C SER A 154 20.20 -5.85 -1.89
N SER A 155 20.33 -6.66 -0.84
CA SER A 155 21.59 -7.16 -0.28
C SER A 155 21.87 -8.61 -0.66
#